data_AF-A0A352GQ80-F1
#
_entry.id   AF-A0A352GQ80-F1
#
_cell.length_a   1.000
_cell.length_b   1.000
_cell.length_c   1.000
_cell.angle_alpha   90.00
_cell.angle_beta   90.00
_cell.angle_gamma   90.00
#
_symmetry.space_group_name_H-M   'P 1'
#
loop_
_entity.id
_entity.type
_entity.pdbx_description
1 polymer ?
#
loop_
_entity_poly.entity_id
_entity_poly.type
_entity_poly.pdbx_seq_one_letter_code
_entity_poly.pdbx_strand_id
1 'polypeptide(L)'
;MPNEQTPITLNGHEDLKQAAQAKRKRLLLLGVVPMLAVILAVGYWLLGARYVATENAYVKTDIAKLAAEISGRVIEVRAKAHMQVTQGDVLVRIDPEPFKLAQARAQAEL
;
A
#
# COMPACT_ATOMS: atom_id res chain seq x y z
N MET A 1 28.26 78.93 1.14
CA MET A 1 29.42 78.02 1.12
C MET A 1 29.27 77.03 2.28
N PRO A 2 29.50 75.72 2.07
CA PRO A 2 29.01 74.63 2.91
C PRO A 2 30.09 73.98 3.78
N ASN A 3 29.70 73.38 4.90
CA ASN A 3 30.50 72.34 5.59
C ASN A 3 29.66 71.61 6.64
N GLU A 4 29.04 70.53 6.16
CA GLU A 4 28.54 69.42 6.96
C GLU A 4 29.72 68.76 7.68
N GLN A 5 29.71 68.77 9.02
CA GLN A 5 30.60 67.93 9.83
C GLN A 5 29.72 66.93 10.56
N THR A 6 29.61 65.75 9.97
CA THR A 6 29.04 64.54 10.58
C THR A 6 29.74 64.29 11.91
N PRO A 7 29.02 64.13 13.04
CA PRO A 7 29.66 63.80 14.30
C PRO A 7 30.27 62.40 14.19
N ILE A 8 31.60 62.32 14.26
CA ILE A 8 32.33 61.06 14.35
C ILE A 8 32.05 60.50 15.74
N THR A 9 30.98 59.72 15.87
CA THR A 9 30.67 58.97 17.09
C THR A 9 31.76 57.91 17.27
N LEU A 10 32.62 58.11 18.26
CA LEU A 10 33.70 57.21 18.65
C LEU A 10 33.16 55.97 19.39
N ASN A 11 32.22 55.23 18.80
CA ASN A 11 31.66 54.00 19.36
C ASN A 11 32.40 52.74 18.83
N GLY A 12 33.73 52.81 18.74
CA GLY A 12 34.57 51.71 18.26
C GLY A 12 34.42 50.40 19.04
N HIS A 13 33.89 50.43 20.28
CA HIS A 13 33.65 49.21 21.04
C HIS A 13 32.41 48.42 20.61
N GLU A 14 31.42 49.08 19.99
CA GLU A 14 30.20 48.44 19.50
C GLU A 14 30.40 47.86 18.10
N ASP A 15 31.09 48.59 17.22
CA ASP A 15 31.33 48.17 15.83
C ASP A 15 32.22 46.92 15.74
N LEU A 16 33.24 46.81 16.62
CA LEU A 16 34.09 45.62 16.70
C LEU A 16 33.32 44.39 17.20
N LYS A 17 32.38 44.59 18.14
CA LYS A 17 31.49 43.54 18.62
C LYS A 17 30.50 43.13 17.54
N GLN A 18 29.91 44.07 16.80
CA GLN A 18 28.97 43.79 15.72
C GLN A 18 29.64 43.03 14.56
N ALA A 19 30.85 43.41 14.15
CA ALA A 19 31.60 42.70 13.12
C ALA A 19 31.96 41.26 13.54
N ALA A 20 32.40 41.06 14.79
CA ALA A 20 32.71 39.74 15.34
C ALA A 20 31.44 38.87 15.53
N GLN A 21 30.34 39.49 15.97
CA GLN A 21 29.02 38.85 16.10
C GLN A 21 28.44 38.45 14.74
N ALA A 22 28.53 39.31 13.72
CA ALA A 22 28.10 39.00 12.36
C ALA A 22 28.94 37.87 11.76
N LYS A 23 30.26 37.84 12.01
CA LYS A 23 31.13 36.74 11.57
C LYS A 23 30.81 35.42 12.29
N ARG A 24 30.57 35.45 13.61
CA ARG A 24 30.12 34.28 14.39
C ARG A 24 28.73 33.80 14.00
N LYS A 25 27.78 34.71 13.80
CA LYS A 25 26.44 34.39 13.29
C LYS A 25 26.54 33.77 11.91
N ARG A 26 27.34 34.32 11.01
CA ARG A 26 27.57 33.76 9.66
C ARG A 26 28.23 32.39 9.71
N LEU A 27 29.20 32.17 10.60
CA LEU A 27 29.85 30.87 10.79
C LEU A 27 28.90 29.84 11.42
N LEU A 28 28.11 30.24 12.41
CA LEU A 28 27.05 29.41 13.01
C LEU A 28 25.97 29.09 11.99
N LEU A 29 25.56 30.04 11.16
CA LEU A 29 24.54 29.82 10.12
C LEU A 29 25.08 28.88 9.03
N LEU A 30 26.35 29.00 8.66
CA LEU A 30 27.00 28.09 7.71
C LEU A 30 27.20 26.67 8.27
N GLY A 31 27.26 26.48 9.60
CA GLY A 31 27.43 25.15 10.21
C GLY A 31 26.11 24.51 10.68
N VAL A 32 25.30 25.27 11.40
CA VAL A 32 24.08 24.79 12.06
C VAL A 32 22.96 24.54 11.05
N VAL A 33 22.80 25.41 10.04
CA VAL A 33 21.73 25.24 9.03
C VAL A 33 21.92 23.98 8.19
N PRO A 34 23.09 23.69 7.60
CA PRO A 34 23.26 22.43 6.87
C PRO A 34 23.18 21.22 7.80
N MET A 35 23.66 21.32 9.04
CA MET A 35 23.56 20.22 10.00
C MET A 35 22.08 19.90 10.33
N LEU A 36 21.25 20.92 10.53
CA LEU A 36 19.81 20.73 10.75
C LEU A 36 19.12 20.13 9.51
N ALA A 37 19.49 20.60 8.31
CA ALA A 37 18.95 20.07 7.05
C ALA A 37 19.26 18.59 6.86
N VAL A 38 20.49 18.16 7.18
CA VAL A 38 20.89 16.74 7.12
C VAL A 38 20.09 15.91 8.12
N ILE A 39 19.93 16.38 9.36
CA ILE A 39 19.15 15.66 10.38
C ILE A 39 17.71 15.47 9.94
N LEU A 40 17.07 16.51 9.40
CA LEU A 40 15.69 16.45 8.92
C LEU A 40 15.56 15.52 7.71
N ALA A 41 16.50 15.57 6.75
CA ALA A 41 16.49 14.69 5.59
C ALA A 41 16.65 13.21 5.98
N VAL A 42 17.57 12.90 6.90
CA VAL A 42 17.78 11.54 7.40
C VAL A 42 16.56 11.06 8.18
N GLY A 43 15.98 11.90 9.05
CA GLY A 43 14.76 11.58 9.77
C GLY A 43 13.60 11.27 8.83
N TYR A 44 13.38 12.11 7.81
CA TYR A 44 12.35 11.90 6.81
C TYR A 44 12.56 10.60 6.03
N TRP A 45 13.80 10.30 5.62
CA TRP A 45 14.12 9.07 4.91
C TRP A 45 13.88 7.82 5.77
N LEU A 46 14.28 7.84 7.03
CA LEU A 46 14.08 6.72 7.97
C LEU A 46 12.59 6.48 8.29
N LEU A 47 11.78 7.54 8.35
CA LEU A 47 10.34 7.43 8.58
C LEU A 47 9.60 6.96 7.32
N GLY A 48 9.98 7.46 6.14
CA GLY A 48 9.35 7.11 4.86
C GLY A 48 9.67 5.69 4.38
N ALA A 49 10.86 5.16 4.72
CA ALA A 49 11.29 3.81 4.30
C ALA A 49 10.47 2.66 4.90
N ARG A 50 9.59 2.93 5.87
CA ARG A 50 8.76 1.90 6.53
C ARG A 50 7.44 1.62 5.82
N TYR A 51 7.04 2.48 4.88
CA TYR A 51 5.78 2.32 4.15
C TYR A 51 6.07 1.88 2.72
N VAL A 52 6.31 0.58 2.56
CA VAL A 52 6.19 -0.04 1.23
C VAL A 52 4.69 -0.23 0.99
N ALA A 53 4.06 0.75 0.35
CA ALA A 53 2.71 0.60 -0.19
C ALA A 53 2.79 -0.37 -1.38
N THR A 54 2.75 -1.67 -1.09
CA THR A 54 2.60 -2.68 -2.13
C THR A 54 1.13 -2.71 -2.55
N GLU A 55 0.84 -2.11 -3.70
CA GLU A 55 -0.48 -2.20 -4.35
C GLU A 55 -0.77 -3.62 -4.88
N ASN A 56 0.24 -4.49 -4.91
CA ASN A 56 0.18 -5.83 -5.46
C ASN A 56 0.01 -6.92 -4.37
N ALA A 57 -1.01 -6.78 -3.54
CA ALA A 57 -1.44 -7.85 -2.64
C ALA A 57 -2.28 -8.88 -3.42
N TYR A 58 -1.63 -9.76 -4.18
CA TYR A 58 -2.31 -10.88 -4.83
C TYR A 58 -2.48 -12.04 -3.83
N VAL A 59 -3.74 -12.37 -3.52
CA VAL A 59 -4.06 -13.55 -2.74
C VAL A 59 -3.89 -14.79 -3.63
N LYS A 60 -2.92 -15.64 -3.32
CA LYS A 60 -2.84 -16.99 -3.89
C LYS A 60 -3.84 -17.87 -3.14
N THR A 61 -4.97 -18.14 -3.75
CA THR A 61 -5.95 -19.12 -3.27
C THR A 61 -5.92 -20.32 -4.19
N ASP A 62 -5.97 -21.52 -3.62
CA ASP A 62 -6.13 -22.75 -4.39
C ASP A 62 -7.53 -22.81 -5.00
N ILE A 63 -7.61 -22.88 -6.32
CA ILE A 63 -8.88 -22.96 -7.06
C ILE A 63 -9.04 -24.39 -7.58
N ALA A 64 -9.98 -25.14 -7.03
CA ALA A 64 -10.37 -26.45 -7.53
C ALA A 64 -11.57 -26.32 -8.49
N LYS A 65 -11.50 -26.97 -9.66
CA LYS A 65 -12.62 -27.07 -10.60
C LYS A 65 -13.43 -28.32 -10.28
N LEU A 66 -14.72 -28.18 -10.04
CA LEU A 66 -15.64 -29.28 -9.82
C LEU A 66 -16.48 -29.49 -11.09
N ALA A 67 -16.57 -30.73 -11.54
CA ALA A 67 -17.41 -31.14 -12.65
C ALA A 67 -18.21 -32.39 -12.25
N ALA A 68 -19.39 -32.55 -12.82
CA ALA A 68 -20.14 -33.79 -12.68
C ALA A 68 -19.43 -34.90 -13.47
N GLU A 69 -19.35 -36.09 -12.87
CA GLU A 69 -18.79 -37.28 -13.53
C GLU A 69 -19.65 -37.75 -14.71
N ILE A 70 -20.95 -37.44 -14.67
CA ILE A 70 -21.92 -37.80 -15.69
C ILE A 70 -22.40 -36.58 -16.48
N SER A 71 -22.50 -36.76 -17.79
CA SER A 71 -23.16 -35.82 -18.69
C SER A 71 -24.67 -36.02 -18.61
N GLY A 72 -25.42 -34.97 -18.29
CA GLY A 72 -26.88 -35.03 -18.23
C GLY A 72 -27.52 -33.66 -18.20
N ARG A 73 -28.84 -33.61 -18.40
CA ARG A 73 -29.61 -32.36 -18.36
C ARG A 73 -29.59 -31.81 -16.93
N VAL A 74 -29.12 -30.57 -16.76
CA VAL A 74 -29.16 -29.88 -15.47
C VAL A 74 -30.58 -29.40 -15.21
N ILE A 75 -31.18 -29.83 -14.11
CA ILE A 75 -32.52 -29.43 -13.68
C ILE A 75 -32.50 -28.32 -12.64
N GLU A 76 -31.39 -28.17 -11.91
CA GLU A 76 -31.27 -27.13 -10.88
C GLU A 76 -29.81 -26.74 -10.63
N VAL A 77 -29.54 -25.44 -10.58
CA VAL A 77 -28.24 -24.89 -10.19
C VAL A 77 -28.44 -24.08 -8.91
N ARG A 78 -27.91 -24.58 -7.79
CA ARG A 78 -27.93 -23.89 -6.50
C ARG A 78 -26.65 -23.09 -6.23
N ALA A 79 -25.63 -23.25 -7.06
CA ALA A 79 -24.38 -22.52 -6.94
C ALA A 79 -24.60 -21.02 -7.20
N LYS A 80 -24.11 -20.17 -6.27
CA LYS A 80 -24.07 -18.71 -6.41
C LYS A 80 -22.64 -18.20 -6.32
N ALA A 81 -22.37 -17.05 -6.93
CA ALA A 81 -21.06 -16.40 -6.85
C ALA A 81 -20.72 -16.10 -5.38
N HIS A 82 -19.47 -16.41 -4.99
CA HIS A 82 -18.96 -16.21 -3.63
C HIS A 82 -19.74 -16.93 -2.51
N MET A 83 -20.52 -17.95 -2.86
CA MET A 83 -21.24 -18.76 -1.87
C MET A 83 -20.26 -19.64 -1.10
N GLN A 84 -20.33 -19.60 0.23
CA GLN A 84 -19.58 -20.51 1.08
C GLN A 84 -20.23 -21.89 1.04
N VAL A 85 -19.45 -22.92 0.74
CA VAL A 85 -19.92 -24.30 0.56
C VAL A 85 -19.19 -25.23 1.52
N THR A 86 -19.90 -26.24 2.01
CA THR A 86 -19.38 -27.29 2.89
C THR A 86 -19.44 -28.65 2.19
N GLN A 87 -18.71 -29.63 2.74
CA GLN A 87 -18.73 -30.98 2.17
C GLN A 87 -20.14 -31.57 2.26
N GLY A 88 -20.69 -32.00 1.11
CA GLY A 88 -22.02 -32.56 1.01
C GLY A 88 -23.08 -31.61 0.44
N ASP A 89 -22.75 -30.34 0.22
CA ASP A 89 -23.70 -29.39 -0.38
C ASP A 89 -23.99 -29.70 -1.85
N VAL A 90 -25.28 -29.73 -2.19
CA VAL A 90 -25.73 -29.98 -3.56
C VAL A 90 -25.67 -28.69 -4.38
N LEU A 91 -24.62 -28.57 -5.19
CA LEU A 91 -24.39 -27.39 -6.03
C LEU A 91 -25.20 -27.42 -7.33
N VAL A 92 -25.32 -28.60 -7.95
CA VAL A 92 -26.00 -28.83 -9.22
C VAL A 92 -26.74 -30.15 -9.15
N ARG A 93 -27.96 -30.20 -9.71
CA ARG A 93 -28.76 -31.41 -9.82
C ARG A 93 -28.98 -31.77 -11.28
N ILE A 94 -28.67 -33.01 -11.62
CA ILE A 94 -28.84 -33.58 -12.96
C ILE A 94 -30.11 -34.43 -12.97
N ASP A 95 -30.86 -34.40 -14.08
CA ASP A 95 -32.08 -35.17 -14.28
C ASP A 95 -31.83 -36.68 -14.19
N PRO A 96 -32.47 -37.41 -13.24
CA PRO A 96 -32.29 -38.84 -13.10
C PRO A 96 -33.13 -39.69 -14.05
N GLU A 97 -34.12 -39.14 -14.77
CA GLU A 97 -35.01 -39.94 -15.63
C GLU A 97 -34.29 -40.85 -16.64
N PRO A 98 -33.39 -40.35 -17.50
CA PRO A 98 -32.71 -41.20 -18.48
C PRO A 98 -31.87 -42.30 -17.82
N PHE A 99 -31.31 -42.04 -16.63
CA PHE A 99 -30.53 -43.01 -15.88
C PHE A 99 -31.42 -44.11 -15.27
N LYS A 100 -32.61 -43.77 -14.77
CA LYS A 100 -33.57 -44.75 -14.25
C LYS A 100 -34.09 -45.69 -15.34
N LEU A 101 -34.37 -45.16 -16.54
CA LEU A 101 -34.76 -45.98 -17.68
C LEU A 101 -33.62 -46.93 -18.13
N ALA A 102 -32.38 -46.44 -18.17
CA ALA A 102 -31.22 -47.28 -18.49
C ALA A 102 -31.01 -48.40 -17.46
N GLN A 103 -31.15 -48.08 -16.17
CA GLN A 103 -31.06 -49.07 -15.09
C GLN A 103 -32.17 -50.13 -15.19
N ALA A 104 -33.41 -49.71 -15.41
CA ALA A 104 -34.54 -50.62 -15.53
C ALA A 104 -34.39 -51.56 -16.74
N ARG A 105 -33.84 -51.07 -17.85
CA ARG A 105 -33.51 -51.92 -19.01
C ARG A 105 -32.43 -52.95 -18.67
N ALA A 106 -31.35 -52.55 -17.99
CA ALA A 106 -30.28 -53.47 -17.60
C ALA A 106 -30.74 -54.53 -16.59
N GLN A 107 -31.69 -54.19 -15.71
CA GLN A 107 -32.30 -55.16 -14.79
C GLN A 107 -33.30 -56.11 -15.45
N ALA A 108 -33.89 -55.72 -16.59
CA ALA A 108 -34.79 -56.58 -17.35
C ALA A 108 -34.06 -57.50 -18.33
N GLU A 109 -32.78 -57.23 -18.62
CA GLU A 109 -31.89 -58.09 -19.43
C GLU A 109 -31.14 -59.16 -18.61
N LEU A 110 -31.31 -59.18 -17.28
CA LEU A 110 -30.84 -60.22 -16.35
C LEU A 110 -31.94 -61.24 -16.06
#